data_AF-A0A6L8QB68-F1
#
_entry.id   AF-A0A6L8QB68-F1
#
_cell.length_a   1.000
_cell.length_b   1.000
_cell.length_c   1.000
_cell.angle_alpha   90.00
_cell.angle_beta   90.00
_cell.angle_gamma   90.00
#
_symmetry.space_group_name_H-M   'P 1'
#
loop_
_entity.id
_entity.type
_entity.pdbx_description
1 polymer ?
#
loop_
_entity_poly.entity_id
_entity_poly.type
_entity_poly.pdbx_seq_one_letter_code
_entity_poly.pdbx_strand_id
1 'polypeptide(L)'
;MPIQLFQGLYGSYSELLTPEGIEAFLKKLNSDASREIIENQQIATADFEQFVAILSDPINVLFFEWVEQDTALNLLLSGGKLSFFVDEQQHLKHQYGDRYKGFLSPYLCDELLKYSEENSEEILFQAFSFVQLLDDQNRAVVEGELFKGIRSDLEKTVNEIAHIEAEQDLIDMLKPLCSDYYIGCVNALSRESYYLKLFYVDSILGVIRSRSCTYRFANWILKRMELVLLNNEHQNRIIDLRKELRGGK
;
A
#
# COMPACT_ATOMS: atom_id res chain seq x y z
N MET A 1 -18.64 -3.10 -7.73
CA MET A 1 -19.63 -4.13 -8.14
C MET A 1 -18.96 -5.09 -9.12
N PRO A 2 -18.94 -6.40 -8.86
CA PRO A 2 -18.30 -7.39 -9.74
C PRO A 2 -19.12 -7.68 -11.01
N ILE A 3 -18.45 -7.90 -12.15
CA ILE A 3 -19.10 -8.21 -13.43
C ILE A 3 -19.86 -9.55 -13.38
N GLN A 4 -19.43 -10.50 -12.55
CA GLN A 4 -20.07 -11.82 -12.39
C GLN A 4 -21.51 -11.76 -11.89
N LEU A 5 -21.92 -10.69 -11.21
CA LEU A 5 -23.33 -10.54 -10.81
C LEU A 5 -24.26 -10.61 -12.03
N PHE A 6 -23.74 -10.29 -13.21
CA PHE A 6 -24.45 -10.29 -14.48
C PHE A 6 -24.00 -11.40 -15.42
N GLN A 7 -23.40 -12.49 -14.91
CA GLN A 7 -22.91 -13.61 -15.73
C GLN A 7 -24.00 -14.19 -16.65
N GLY A 8 -25.27 -14.15 -16.25
CA GLY A 8 -26.39 -14.57 -17.10
C GLY A 8 -26.65 -13.71 -18.34
N LEU A 9 -26.02 -12.54 -18.46
CA LEU A 9 -26.22 -11.60 -19.56
C LEU A 9 -25.14 -11.69 -20.66
N TYR A 10 -24.04 -12.40 -20.44
CA TYR A 10 -22.97 -12.61 -21.43
C TYR A 10 -22.55 -14.09 -21.52
N GLY A 11 -21.97 -14.52 -22.64
CA GLY A 11 -21.57 -15.92 -22.84
C GLY A 11 -20.24 -16.23 -22.16
N SER A 12 -19.21 -15.42 -22.43
CA SER A 12 -17.88 -15.54 -21.80
C SER A 12 -17.23 -14.17 -21.59
N TYR A 13 -16.27 -14.08 -20.67
CA TYR A 13 -15.50 -12.85 -20.44
C TYR A 13 -14.79 -12.36 -21.71
N SER A 14 -14.31 -13.28 -22.55
CA SER A 14 -13.67 -12.94 -23.83
C SER A 14 -14.60 -12.21 -24.80
N GLU A 15 -15.91 -12.43 -24.75
CA GLU A 15 -16.87 -11.68 -25.57
C GLU A 15 -16.91 -10.21 -25.15
N LEU A 16 -16.81 -9.93 -23.85
CA LEU A 16 -16.85 -8.58 -23.29
C LEU A 16 -15.63 -7.73 -23.68
N LEU A 17 -14.55 -8.35 -24.14
CA LEU A 17 -13.34 -7.66 -24.61
C LEU A 17 -13.47 -7.16 -26.07
N THR A 18 -14.55 -7.53 -26.77
CA THR A 18 -14.83 -7.08 -28.14
C THR A 18 -15.79 -5.89 -28.15
N PRO A 19 -15.66 -4.92 -29.08
CA PRO A 19 -16.60 -3.80 -29.19
C PRO A 19 -18.06 -4.26 -29.34
N GLU A 20 -18.30 -5.29 -30.15
CA GLU A 20 -19.65 -5.82 -30.37
C GLU A 20 -20.21 -6.52 -29.14
N GLY A 21 -19.37 -7.27 -28.42
CA GLY A 21 -19.78 -8.00 -27.21
C GLY A 21 -20.07 -7.08 -26.03
N ILE A 22 -19.25 -6.05 -25.80
CA ILE A 22 -19.50 -5.06 -24.74
C ILE A 22 -20.75 -4.23 -25.05
N GLU A 23 -20.98 -3.83 -26.30
CA GLU A 23 -22.21 -3.12 -26.70
C GLU A 23 -23.46 -3.99 -26.47
N ALA A 24 -23.41 -5.26 -26.86
CA ALA A 24 -24.49 -6.21 -26.62
C ALA A 24 -24.75 -6.43 -25.12
N PHE A 25 -23.70 -6.50 -24.31
CA PHE A 25 -23.80 -6.63 -22.86
C PHE A 25 -24.39 -5.38 -22.21
N LEU A 26 -23.93 -4.17 -22.56
CA LEU A 26 -24.48 -2.90 -22.08
C LEU A 26 -25.96 -2.75 -22.44
N LYS A 27 -26.38 -3.23 -23.62
CA LYS A 27 -27.79 -3.23 -24.02
C LYS A 27 -28.64 -4.15 -23.15
N LYS A 28 -28.11 -5.31 -22.77
CA LYS A 28 -28.78 -6.25 -21.84
C LYS A 28 -28.76 -5.74 -20.39
N LEU A 29 -27.70 -5.06 -19.97
CA LEU A 29 -27.64 -4.40 -18.66
C LEU A 29 -28.70 -3.31 -18.50
N ASN A 30 -29.17 -2.70 -19.59
CA ASN A 30 -30.26 -1.73 -19.57
C ASN A 30 -31.65 -2.35 -19.81
N SER A 31 -31.78 -3.68 -19.79
CA SER A 31 -33.04 -4.39 -20.01
C SER A 31 -33.73 -4.78 -18.69
N ASP A 32 -34.97 -5.28 -18.76
CA ASP A 32 -35.69 -5.73 -17.56
C ASP A 32 -34.97 -6.89 -16.83
N ALA A 33 -34.12 -7.65 -17.52
CA ALA A 33 -33.38 -8.77 -16.94
C ALA A 33 -32.34 -8.35 -15.88
N SER A 34 -31.80 -7.12 -15.96
CA SER A 34 -30.87 -6.61 -14.95
C SER A 34 -31.60 -6.02 -13.74
N ARG A 35 -32.84 -5.53 -13.91
CA ARG A 35 -33.64 -4.95 -12.82
C ARG A 35 -33.88 -5.95 -11.70
N GLU A 36 -34.17 -7.20 -12.04
CA GLU A 36 -34.36 -8.26 -11.05
C GLU A 36 -33.07 -8.51 -10.23
N ILE A 37 -31.90 -8.47 -10.88
CA ILE A 37 -30.60 -8.63 -10.20
C ILE A 37 -30.34 -7.43 -9.27
N ILE A 38 -30.57 -6.20 -9.75
CA ILE A 38 -30.39 -4.95 -9.01
C ILE A 38 -31.28 -4.93 -7.76
N GLU A 39 -32.55 -5.29 -7.91
CA GLU A 39 -33.52 -5.36 -6.81
C GLU A 39 -33.14 -6.44 -5.79
N ASN A 40 -32.79 -7.64 -6.25
CA ASN A 40 -32.40 -8.75 -5.38
C ASN A 40 -31.12 -8.47 -4.58
N GLN A 41 -30.17 -7.75 -5.18
CA GLN A 41 -28.90 -7.39 -4.55
C GLN A 41 -28.95 -6.03 -3.82
N GLN A 42 -30.11 -5.36 -3.80
CA GLN A 42 -30.30 -4.04 -3.18
C GLN A 42 -29.29 -3.00 -3.65
N ILE A 43 -28.94 -3.04 -4.93
CA ILE A 43 -27.96 -2.13 -5.53
C ILE A 43 -28.59 -0.75 -5.70
N ALA A 44 -27.92 0.29 -5.21
CA ALA A 44 -28.37 1.66 -5.40
C ALA A 44 -28.29 2.06 -6.89
N THR A 45 -29.29 2.80 -7.37
CA THR A 45 -29.35 3.25 -8.77
C THR A 45 -28.09 4.01 -9.19
N ALA A 46 -27.55 4.86 -8.30
CA ALA A 46 -26.32 5.61 -8.56
C ALA A 46 -25.10 4.70 -8.77
N ASP A 47 -24.96 3.66 -7.96
CA ASP A 47 -23.85 2.69 -8.07
C ASP A 47 -23.96 1.89 -9.37
N PHE A 48 -25.19 1.56 -9.78
CA PHE A 48 -25.45 0.87 -11.05
C PHE A 48 -25.14 1.75 -12.26
N GLU A 49 -25.59 3.00 -12.27
CA GLU A 49 -25.28 3.96 -13.34
C GLU A 49 -23.77 4.20 -13.46
N GLN A 50 -23.07 4.32 -12.33
CA GLN A 50 -21.62 4.44 -12.32
C GLN A 50 -20.95 3.19 -12.89
N PHE A 51 -21.41 1.99 -12.52
CA PHE A 51 -20.92 0.72 -13.06
C PHE A 51 -21.08 0.65 -14.60
N VAL A 52 -22.25 1.00 -15.13
CA VAL A 52 -22.50 1.04 -16.58
C VAL A 52 -21.60 2.06 -17.28
N ALA A 53 -21.40 3.24 -16.68
CA ALA A 53 -20.51 4.26 -17.22
C ALA A 53 -19.04 3.79 -17.29
N ILE A 54 -18.57 3.08 -16.27
CA ILE A 54 -17.22 2.49 -16.24
C ILE A 54 -17.04 1.46 -17.37
N LEU A 55 -18.03 0.59 -17.57
CA LEU A 55 -17.99 -0.44 -18.61
C LEU A 55 -18.08 0.12 -20.04
N SER A 56 -18.38 1.40 -20.20
CA SER A 56 -18.37 2.05 -21.53
C SER A 56 -16.96 2.19 -22.10
N ASP A 57 -15.91 2.11 -21.27
CA ASP A 57 -14.54 1.88 -21.75
C ASP A 57 -14.23 0.37 -21.73
N PRO A 58 -14.06 -0.28 -22.90
CA PRO A 58 -13.82 -1.72 -22.98
C PRO A 58 -12.57 -2.17 -22.22
N ILE A 59 -11.59 -1.29 -22.02
CA ILE A 59 -10.39 -1.64 -21.25
C ILE A 59 -10.71 -1.95 -19.78
N ASN A 60 -11.78 -1.37 -19.24
CA ASN A 60 -12.13 -1.55 -17.84
C ASN A 60 -12.63 -2.98 -17.59
N VAL A 61 -13.20 -3.65 -18.60
CA VAL A 61 -13.55 -5.08 -18.52
C VAL A 61 -12.32 -5.93 -18.22
N LEU A 62 -11.20 -5.66 -18.91
CA LEU A 62 -9.92 -6.32 -18.65
C LEU A 62 -9.44 -6.05 -17.22
N PHE A 63 -9.61 -4.82 -16.72
CA PHE A 63 -9.21 -4.47 -15.35
C PHE A 63 -10.06 -5.15 -14.29
N PHE A 64 -11.36 -5.35 -14.52
CA PHE A 64 -12.19 -6.17 -13.64
C PHE A 64 -11.68 -7.61 -13.58
N GLU A 65 -11.32 -8.20 -14.73
CA GLU A 65 -10.71 -9.54 -14.76
C GLU A 65 -9.39 -9.59 -13.96
N TRP A 66 -8.54 -8.56 -14.09
CA TRP A 66 -7.29 -8.48 -13.33
C TRP A 66 -7.49 -8.38 -11.82
N VAL A 67 -8.53 -7.65 -11.39
CA VAL A 67 -8.92 -7.57 -9.97
C VAL A 67 -9.32 -8.95 -9.46
N GLU A 68 -10.09 -9.71 -10.25
CA GLU A 68 -10.60 -11.01 -9.85
C GLU A 68 -9.51 -12.08 -9.76
N GLN A 69 -8.49 -11.98 -10.62
CA GLN A 69 -7.34 -12.87 -10.61
C GLN A 69 -6.48 -12.69 -9.35
N ASP A 70 -6.46 -11.50 -8.76
CA ASP A 70 -5.76 -11.24 -7.50
C ASP A 70 -6.68 -11.41 -6.29
N THR A 71 -6.48 -12.50 -5.56
CA THR A 71 -7.34 -12.84 -4.42
C THR A 71 -7.27 -11.80 -3.30
N ALA A 72 -6.10 -11.22 -3.05
CA ALA A 72 -5.90 -10.26 -1.97
C ALA A 72 -6.60 -8.93 -2.27
N LEU A 73 -6.48 -8.45 -3.51
CA LEU A 73 -7.14 -7.24 -4.00
C LEU A 73 -8.66 -7.41 -4.04
N ASN A 74 -9.15 -8.51 -4.58
CA ASN A 74 -10.58 -8.79 -4.62
C ASN A 74 -11.19 -8.85 -3.20
N LEU A 75 -10.49 -9.49 -2.26
CA LEU A 75 -10.92 -9.53 -0.85
C LEU A 75 -10.95 -8.13 -0.24
N LEU A 76 -9.92 -7.32 -0.41
CA LEU A 76 -9.88 -5.95 0.12
C LEU A 76 -11.06 -5.11 -0.42
N LEU A 77 -11.26 -5.10 -1.73
CA LEU A 77 -12.33 -4.32 -2.37
C LEU A 77 -13.74 -4.84 -2.05
N SER A 78 -13.85 -6.09 -1.59
CA SER A 78 -15.11 -6.71 -1.17
C SER A 78 -15.35 -6.62 0.35
N GLY A 79 -14.50 -5.89 1.10
CA GLY A 79 -14.62 -5.76 2.56
C GLY A 79 -14.21 -7.03 3.34
N GLY A 80 -13.42 -7.90 2.72
CA GLY A 80 -12.87 -9.10 3.31
C GLY A 80 -11.67 -8.84 4.23
N LYS A 81 -11.04 -9.92 4.70
CA LYS A 81 -9.84 -9.82 5.55
C LYS A 81 -8.64 -9.38 4.70
N LEU A 82 -7.90 -8.38 5.21
CA LEU A 82 -6.66 -7.91 4.61
C LEU A 82 -5.59 -9.03 4.58
N SER A 83 -4.84 -9.08 3.48
CA SER A 83 -3.69 -9.95 3.27
C SER A 83 -2.69 -9.26 2.33
N PHE A 84 -1.50 -9.83 2.13
CA PHE A 84 -0.49 -9.20 1.29
C PHE A 84 -0.87 -9.24 -0.20
N PHE A 85 -0.80 -8.09 -0.86
CA PHE A 85 -0.84 -8.01 -2.31
C PHE A 85 0.50 -8.45 -2.93
N VAL A 86 0.41 -9.28 -3.98
CA VAL A 86 1.55 -9.75 -4.76
C VAL A 86 1.17 -9.70 -6.24
N ASP A 87 1.89 -8.90 -7.03
CA ASP A 87 1.67 -8.80 -8.47
C ASP A 87 2.23 -10.02 -9.23
N GLU A 88 1.68 -11.21 -8.98
CA GLU A 88 2.14 -12.48 -9.57
C GLU A 88 2.01 -12.48 -11.10
N GLN A 89 0.94 -11.87 -11.62
CA GLN A 89 0.65 -11.78 -13.05
C GLN A 89 1.38 -10.61 -13.73
N GLN A 90 2.14 -9.80 -12.98
CA GLN A 90 2.90 -8.66 -13.47
C GLN A 90 2.04 -7.60 -14.19
N HIS A 91 0.80 -7.40 -13.71
CA HIS A 91 -0.13 -6.41 -14.24
C HIS A 91 0.44 -4.99 -14.15
N LEU A 92 1.25 -4.69 -13.12
CA LEU A 92 1.89 -3.39 -12.96
C LEU A 92 3.00 -3.13 -13.99
N LYS A 93 3.52 -4.17 -14.65
CA LYS A 93 4.52 -4.05 -15.72
C LYS A 93 3.90 -4.09 -17.12
N HIS A 94 2.60 -4.35 -17.22
CA HIS A 94 1.89 -4.38 -18.49
C HIS A 94 1.82 -2.98 -19.10
N GLN A 95 1.67 -2.86 -20.43
CA GLN A 95 1.51 -1.58 -21.13
C GLN A 95 0.31 -0.73 -20.66
N TYR A 96 -0.64 -1.36 -19.96
CA TYR A 96 -1.82 -0.71 -19.38
C TYR A 96 -1.72 -0.53 -17.86
N GLY A 97 -0.56 -0.80 -17.25
CA GLY A 97 -0.36 -0.73 -15.81
C GLY A 97 -0.73 0.63 -15.21
N ASP A 98 -0.35 1.73 -15.85
CA ASP A 98 -0.69 3.07 -15.35
C ASP A 98 -2.19 3.37 -15.47
N ARG A 99 -2.84 2.91 -16.54
CA ARG A 99 -4.31 3.02 -16.67
C ARG A 99 -5.02 2.15 -15.63
N TYR A 100 -4.49 0.98 -15.33
CA TYR A 100 -5.01 0.08 -14.30
C TYR A 100 -4.92 0.71 -12.91
N LYS A 101 -3.79 1.36 -12.58
CA LYS A 101 -3.66 2.12 -11.33
C LYS A 101 -4.67 3.25 -11.23
N GLY A 102 -4.85 4.01 -12.31
CA GLY A 102 -5.86 5.07 -12.36
C GLY A 102 -7.30 4.55 -12.21
N PHE A 103 -7.58 3.36 -12.77
CA PHE A 103 -8.85 2.67 -12.59
C PHE A 103 -9.08 2.24 -11.12
N LEU A 104 -8.05 1.70 -10.45
CA LEU A 104 -8.17 1.22 -9.08
C LEU A 104 -8.20 2.33 -8.02
N SER A 105 -7.48 3.43 -8.26
CA SER A 105 -7.21 4.44 -7.23
C SER A 105 -8.48 4.97 -6.54
N PRO A 106 -9.57 5.31 -7.24
CA PRO A 106 -10.80 5.77 -6.60
C PRO A 106 -11.43 4.77 -5.62
N TYR A 107 -11.25 3.48 -5.86
CA TYR A 107 -11.80 2.42 -4.99
C TYR A 107 -10.84 2.04 -3.88
N LEU A 108 -9.55 2.05 -4.17
CA LEU A 108 -8.53 1.57 -3.26
C LEU A 108 -8.11 2.62 -2.23
N CYS A 109 -8.17 3.91 -2.58
CA CYS A 109 -7.85 5.00 -1.64
C CYS A 109 -8.70 4.91 -0.37
N ASP A 110 -10.02 4.87 -0.51
CA ASP A 110 -10.94 4.86 0.63
C ASP A 110 -10.78 3.61 1.49
N GLU A 111 -10.52 2.46 0.87
CA GLU A 111 -10.26 1.20 1.59
C GLU A 111 -8.94 1.27 2.38
N LEU A 112 -7.88 1.82 1.80
CA LEU A 112 -6.58 1.94 2.47
C LEU A 112 -6.59 2.98 3.59
N LEU A 113 -7.29 4.11 3.40
CA LEU A 113 -7.34 5.16 4.41
C LEU A 113 -8.02 4.72 5.72
N LYS A 114 -8.83 3.66 5.71
CA LYS A 114 -9.37 3.04 6.94
C LYS A 114 -8.28 2.54 7.89
N TYR A 115 -7.07 2.30 7.39
CA TYR A 115 -5.92 1.80 8.15
C TYR A 115 -4.94 2.90 8.58
N SER A 116 -5.26 4.18 8.40
CA SER A 116 -4.35 5.29 8.76
C SER A 116 -4.06 5.38 10.27
N GLU A 117 -4.98 4.86 11.10
CA GLU A 117 -4.87 4.81 12.56
C GLU A 117 -4.65 3.37 13.08
N GLU A 118 -4.23 2.45 12.21
CA GLU A 118 -3.96 1.07 12.59
C GLU A 118 -2.73 0.98 13.50
N ASN A 119 -2.88 0.25 14.62
CA ASN A 119 -1.81 0.07 15.61
C ASN A 119 -1.03 -1.23 15.39
N SER A 120 -1.61 -2.20 14.67
CA SER A 120 -0.95 -3.44 14.32
C SER A 120 0.05 -3.23 13.18
N GLU A 121 1.33 -3.42 13.49
CA GLU A 121 2.43 -3.32 12.52
C GLU A 121 2.22 -4.23 11.30
N GLU A 122 1.70 -5.44 11.53
CA GLU A 122 1.47 -6.45 10.50
C GLU A 122 0.34 -6.02 9.56
N ILE A 123 -0.78 -5.54 10.10
CA ILE A 123 -1.93 -5.08 9.29
C ILE A 123 -1.54 -3.84 8.50
N LEU A 124 -0.82 -2.91 9.12
CA LEU A 124 -0.31 -1.73 8.43
C LEU A 124 0.63 -2.12 7.28
N PHE A 125 1.51 -3.10 7.49
CA PHE A 125 2.40 -3.57 6.42
C PHE A 125 1.64 -4.27 5.28
N GLN A 126 0.60 -5.03 5.60
CA GLN A 126 -0.30 -5.58 4.59
C GLN A 126 -0.98 -4.45 3.79
N ALA A 127 -1.46 -3.39 4.43
CA ALA A 127 -2.06 -2.24 3.74
C ALA A 127 -1.04 -1.55 2.82
N PHE A 128 0.19 -1.34 3.30
CA PHE A 128 1.28 -0.79 2.49
C PHE A 128 1.61 -1.61 1.24
N SER A 129 1.33 -2.93 1.23
CA SER A 129 1.56 -3.75 0.03
C SER A 129 0.69 -3.35 -1.17
N PHE A 130 -0.45 -2.69 -0.94
CA PHE A 130 -1.38 -2.26 -1.99
C PHE A 130 -1.09 -0.86 -2.55
N VAL A 131 -0.29 -0.02 -1.89
CA VAL A 131 -0.06 1.38 -2.34
C VAL A 131 0.56 1.44 -3.74
N GLN A 132 1.24 0.38 -4.19
CA GLN A 132 1.78 0.26 -5.54
C GLN A 132 0.72 0.17 -6.65
N LEU A 133 -0.53 -0.13 -6.31
CA LEU A 133 -1.68 -0.13 -7.23
C LEU A 133 -2.30 1.25 -7.39
N LEU A 134 -1.88 2.24 -6.60
CA LEU A 134 -2.35 3.62 -6.71
C LEU A 134 -1.57 4.36 -7.80
N ASP A 135 -2.24 5.31 -8.45
CA ASP A 135 -1.58 6.29 -9.30
C ASP A 135 -0.69 7.24 -8.47
N ASP A 136 0.25 7.92 -9.13
CA ASP A 136 1.27 8.72 -8.43
C ASP A 136 0.68 9.84 -7.57
N GLN A 137 -0.48 10.41 -7.96
CA GLN A 137 -1.11 11.51 -7.23
C GLN A 137 -1.74 11.01 -5.94
N ASN A 138 -2.53 9.95 -6.04
CA ASN A 138 -3.23 9.35 -4.91
C ASN A 138 -2.28 8.61 -3.98
N ARG A 139 -1.26 7.96 -4.53
CA ARG A 139 -0.28 7.17 -3.78
C ARG A 139 0.43 8.00 -2.72
N ALA A 140 0.97 9.17 -3.08
CA ALA A 140 1.71 10.00 -2.14
C ALA A 140 0.84 10.46 -0.95
N VAL A 141 -0.44 10.74 -1.20
CA VAL A 141 -1.40 11.12 -0.15
C VAL A 141 -1.67 9.94 0.78
N VAL A 142 -2.03 8.78 0.23
CA VAL A 142 -2.34 7.58 1.03
C VAL A 142 -1.13 7.10 1.81
N GLU A 143 0.06 7.08 1.20
CA GLU A 143 1.31 6.76 1.89
C GLU A 143 1.57 7.71 3.06
N GLY A 144 1.36 9.02 2.87
CA GLY A 144 1.50 10.01 3.93
C GLY A 144 0.54 9.75 5.10
N GLU A 145 -0.71 9.43 4.82
CA GLU A 145 -1.74 9.13 5.82
C GLU A 145 -1.44 7.82 6.58
N LEU A 146 -1.13 6.74 5.87
CA LEU A 146 -0.75 5.46 6.48
C LEU A 146 0.51 5.56 7.34
N PHE A 147 1.45 6.45 6.96
CA PHE A 147 2.71 6.63 7.68
C PHE A 147 2.58 7.52 8.93
N LYS A 148 1.43 8.17 9.17
CA LYS A 148 1.26 9.11 10.29
C LYS A 148 1.54 8.50 11.65
N GLY A 149 1.07 7.28 11.90
CA GLY A 149 1.32 6.57 13.15
C GLY A 149 2.81 6.38 13.42
N ILE A 150 3.53 5.82 12.44
CA ILE A 150 4.99 5.61 12.49
C ILE A 150 5.71 6.94 12.74
N ARG A 151 5.29 8.00 12.05
CA ARG A 151 5.87 9.34 12.22
C ARG A 151 5.67 9.87 13.63
N SER A 152 4.46 9.76 14.18
CA SER A 152 4.14 10.19 15.54
C SER A 152 5.00 9.46 16.57
N ASP A 153 5.18 8.14 16.43
CA ASP A 153 6.00 7.35 17.35
C ASP A 153 7.49 7.71 17.26
N LEU A 154 7.99 8.01 16.06
CA LEU A 154 9.36 8.52 15.86
C LEU A 154 9.55 9.89 16.51
N GLU A 155 8.63 10.83 16.28
CA GLU A 155 8.71 12.18 16.86
C GLU A 155 8.68 12.10 18.40
N LYS A 156 7.83 11.25 18.96
CA LYS A 156 7.81 10.96 20.40
C LYS A 156 9.16 10.40 20.89
N THR A 157 9.69 9.40 20.20
CA THR A 157 10.99 8.77 20.53
C THR A 157 12.13 9.78 20.52
N VAL A 158 12.21 10.63 19.49
CA VAL A 158 13.24 11.67 19.37
C VAL A 158 13.14 12.71 20.49
N ASN A 159 11.93 13.01 20.96
CA ASN A 159 11.75 13.94 22.08
C ASN A 159 12.10 13.31 23.43
N GLU A 160 11.79 12.03 23.64
CA GLU A 160 12.01 11.34 24.91
C GLU A 160 13.46 10.89 25.12
N ILE A 161 14.21 10.69 24.04
CA ILE A 161 15.57 10.12 24.10
C ILE A 161 16.55 10.91 24.96
N ALA A 162 16.40 12.23 25.04
CA ALA A 162 17.25 13.09 25.85
C ALA A 162 17.16 12.78 27.35
N HIS A 163 16.08 12.11 27.77
CA HIS A 163 15.78 11.77 29.16
C HIS A 163 16.07 10.31 29.50
N ILE A 164 16.47 9.50 28.52
CA ILE A 164 16.76 8.07 28.73
C ILE A 164 18.21 7.89 29.19
N GLU A 165 18.38 7.44 30.43
CA GLU A 165 19.69 7.18 31.02
C GLU A 165 20.13 5.72 30.88
N ALA A 166 19.19 4.77 30.86
CA ALA A 166 19.48 3.34 30.75
C ALA A 166 19.38 2.83 29.30
N GLU A 167 20.34 2.01 28.88
CA GLU A 167 20.32 1.38 27.55
C GLU A 167 19.07 0.52 27.34
N GLN A 168 18.60 -0.19 28.38
CA GLN A 168 17.46 -1.09 28.25
C GLN A 168 16.16 -0.34 27.89
N ASP A 169 15.93 0.83 28.49
CA ASP A 169 14.78 1.68 28.17
C ASP A 169 14.85 2.18 26.72
N LEU A 170 16.07 2.51 26.25
CA LEU A 170 16.31 2.89 24.86
C LEU A 170 16.02 1.73 23.89
N ILE A 171 16.42 0.52 24.27
CA ILE A 171 16.17 -0.71 23.51
C ILE A 171 14.67 -0.96 23.39
N ASP A 172 13.93 -0.88 24.49
CA ASP A 172 12.51 -1.21 24.53
C ASP A 172 11.68 -0.18 23.76
N MET A 173 12.11 1.08 23.73
CA MET A 173 11.50 2.13 22.92
C MET A 173 11.78 1.96 21.41
N LEU A 174 13.03 1.67 21.04
CA LEU A 174 13.44 1.73 19.63
C LEU A 174 13.23 0.42 18.85
N LYS A 175 13.33 -0.74 19.52
CA LYS A 175 13.19 -2.04 18.84
C LYS A 175 11.89 -2.19 18.06
N PRO A 176 10.70 -1.83 18.60
CA PRO A 176 9.45 -1.90 17.85
C PRO A 176 9.50 -1.08 16.56
N LEU A 177 10.08 0.12 16.61
CA LEU A 177 10.20 1.01 15.45
C LEU A 177 11.13 0.46 14.35
N CYS A 178 11.98 -0.49 14.68
CA CYS A 178 12.91 -1.15 13.77
C CYS A 178 12.47 -2.57 13.40
N SER A 179 11.20 -2.94 13.57
CA SER A 179 10.68 -4.26 13.20
C SER A 179 10.76 -4.54 11.70
N ASP A 180 10.66 -5.81 11.30
CA ASP A 180 10.63 -6.15 9.87
C ASP A 180 9.38 -5.58 9.18
N TYR A 181 8.27 -5.46 9.91
CA TYR A 181 7.02 -4.86 9.42
C TYR A 181 7.18 -3.37 9.11
N TYR A 182 7.73 -2.59 10.03
CA TYR A 182 7.92 -1.14 9.81
C TYR A 182 8.94 -0.87 8.71
N ILE A 183 10.04 -1.63 8.66
CA ILE A 183 11.00 -1.54 7.54
C ILE A 183 10.31 -1.90 6.23
N GLY A 184 9.42 -2.89 6.24
CA GLY A 184 8.54 -3.23 5.12
C GLY A 184 7.70 -2.05 4.64
N CYS A 185 6.98 -1.37 5.55
CA CYS A 185 6.20 -0.17 5.23
C CYS A 185 7.07 0.92 4.61
N VAL A 186 8.23 1.20 5.23
CA VAL A 186 9.19 2.21 4.73
C VAL A 186 9.69 1.85 3.34
N ASN A 187 9.94 0.57 3.07
CA ASN A 187 10.41 0.10 1.76
C ASN A 187 9.33 0.16 0.67
N ALA A 188 8.06 0.07 1.04
CA ALA A 188 6.93 0.21 0.12
C ALA A 188 6.69 1.66 -0.35
N LEU A 189 7.24 2.65 0.37
CA LEU A 189 7.11 4.06 0.00
C LEU A 189 7.65 4.36 -1.40
N SER A 190 6.87 5.12 -2.15
CA SER A 190 7.18 5.66 -3.46
C SER A 190 8.39 6.59 -3.46
N ARG A 191 8.79 7.01 -4.67
CA ARG A 191 9.82 8.03 -4.85
C ARG A 191 9.34 9.39 -4.35
N GLU A 192 8.07 9.69 -4.55
CA GLU A 192 7.38 10.91 -4.17
C GLU A 192 7.36 11.06 -2.64
N SER A 193 7.25 9.93 -1.93
CA SER A 193 7.32 9.85 -0.46
C SER A 193 8.71 9.54 0.10
N TYR A 194 9.78 9.68 -0.71
CA TYR A 194 11.14 9.38 -0.27
C TYR A 194 11.59 10.22 0.94
N TYR A 195 11.02 11.42 1.11
CA TYR A 195 11.29 12.24 2.28
C TYR A 195 10.84 11.59 3.61
N LEU A 196 9.76 10.80 3.60
CA LEU A 196 9.30 10.02 4.78
C LEU A 196 10.30 8.92 5.11
N LYS A 197 10.84 8.26 4.08
CA LYS A 197 11.90 7.25 4.23
C LYS A 197 13.17 7.85 4.84
N LEU A 198 13.59 9.03 4.39
CA LEU A 198 14.73 9.74 5.00
C LEU A 198 14.43 10.16 6.44
N PHE A 199 13.25 10.72 6.69
CA PHE A 199 12.83 11.09 8.04
C PHE A 199 12.89 9.91 9.02
N TYR A 200 12.42 8.74 8.59
CA TYR A 200 12.51 7.50 9.37
C TYR A 200 13.96 7.15 9.71
N VAL A 201 14.83 7.08 8.71
CA VAL A 201 16.24 6.71 8.89
C VAL A 201 16.97 7.73 9.77
N ASP A 202 16.79 9.02 9.51
CA ASP A 202 17.47 10.08 10.27
C ASP A 202 17.00 10.12 11.73
N SER A 203 15.70 9.92 11.97
CA SER A 203 15.13 9.84 13.33
C SER A 203 15.73 8.67 14.11
N ILE A 204 15.81 7.48 13.50
CA ILE A 204 16.40 6.29 14.12
C ILE A 204 17.92 6.45 14.32
N LEU A 205 18.66 6.99 13.34
CA LEU A 205 20.10 7.20 13.46
C LEU A 205 20.46 8.30 14.47
N GLY A 206 19.57 9.28 14.68
CA GLY A 206 19.71 10.28 15.73
C GLY A 206 19.90 9.67 17.11
N VAL A 207 19.33 8.47 17.33
CA VAL A 207 19.43 7.73 18.60
C VAL A 207 20.85 7.31 18.94
N ILE A 208 21.70 7.05 17.94
CA ILE A 208 23.09 6.64 18.15
C ILE A 208 23.88 7.70 18.94
N ARG A 209 23.47 8.96 18.89
CA ARG A 209 24.13 10.07 19.58
C ARG A 209 23.68 10.23 21.03
N SER A 210 22.72 9.45 21.51
CA SER A 210 22.27 9.53 22.90
C SER A 210 23.33 8.95 23.85
N ARG A 211 23.35 9.46 25.08
CA ARG A 211 24.31 9.01 26.11
C ARG A 211 24.08 7.56 26.53
N SER A 212 22.85 7.09 26.41
CA SER A 212 22.43 5.72 26.76
C SER A 212 22.68 4.70 25.64
N CYS A 213 23.03 5.14 24.43
CA CYS A 213 23.32 4.23 23.32
C CYS A 213 24.72 3.65 23.43
N THR A 214 24.84 2.35 23.70
CA THR A 214 26.16 1.70 23.65
C THR A 214 26.56 1.38 22.22
N TYR A 215 27.85 1.15 22.03
CA TYR A 215 28.41 0.68 20.77
C TYR A 215 27.72 -0.60 20.23
N ARG A 216 27.31 -1.52 21.10
CA ARG A 216 26.64 -2.76 20.69
C ARG A 216 25.27 -2.45 20.10
N PHE A 217 24.52 -1.57 20.75
CA PHE A 217 23.19 -1.21 20.30
C PHE A 217 23.23 -0.32 19.05
N ALA A 218 24.16 0.63 18.95
CA ALA A 218 24.40 1.40 17.74
C ALA A 218 24.68 0.50 16.51
N ASN A 219 25.50 -0.54 16.67
CA ASN A 219 25.73 -1.52 15.60
C ASN A 219 24.48 -2.32 15.23
N TRP A 220 23.62 -2.62 16.20
CA TRP A 220 22.34 -3.28 15.94
C TRP A 220 21.42 -2.36 15.14
N ILE A 221 21.30 -1.08 15.52
CA ILE A 221 20.51 -0.07 14.79
C ILE A 221 20.98 0.03 13.34
N LEU A 222 22.30 0.18 13.12
CA LEU A 222 22.84 0.28 11.76
C LEU A 222 22.55 -0.95 10.91
N LYS A 223 22.65 -2.17 11.49
CA LYS A 223 22.27 -3.40 10.77
C LYS A 223 20.79 -3.42 10.39
N ARG A 224 19.91 -2.81 11.20
CA ARG A 224 18.49 -2.67 10.84
C ARG A 224 18.30 -1.66 9.73
N MET A 225 18.96 -0.49 9.81
CA MET A 225 18.86 0.55 8.77
C MET A 225 19.46 0.13 7.42
N GLU A 226 20.41 -0.81 7.40
CA GLU A 226 20.91 -1.44 6.16
C GLU A 226 19.81 -2.21 5.38
N LEU A 227 18.72 -2.62 6.04
CA LEU A 227 17.58 -3.29 5.39
C LEU A 227 16.62 -2.30 4.71
N VAL A 228 16.80 -1.00 4.93
CA VAL A 228 16.01 0.03 4.26
C VAL A 228 16.56 0.26 2.85
N LEU A 229 15.68 0.16 1.85
CA LEU A 229 15.97 0.35 0.44
C LEU A 229 16.10 1.84 0.11
N LEU A 230 17.28 2.38 0.42
CA LEU A 230 17.71 3.74 0.13
C LEU A 230 18.46 3.81 -1.21
N ASN A 231 18.64 5.02 -1.73
CA ASN A 231 19.54 5.22 -2.87
C ASN A 231 21.03 4.98 -2.47
N ASN A 232 21.89 4.77 -3.47
CA ASN A 232 23.30 4.40 -3.24
C ASN A 232 24.05 5.40 -2.34
N GLU A 233 23.77 6.70 -2.46
CA GLU A 233 24.43 7.74 -1.66
C GLU A 233 24.10 7.60 -0.17
N HIS A 234 22.81 7.48 0.17
CA HIS A 234 22.38 7.32 1.57
C HIS A 234 22.78 5.95 2.13
N GLN A 235 22.79 4.90 1.31
CA GLN A 235 23.32 3.59 1.73
C GLN A 235 24.81 3.67 2.07
N ASN A 236 25.62 4.34 1.23
CA ASN A 236 27.04 4.53 1.50
C ASN A 236 27.27 5.28 2.81
N ARG A 237 26.44 6.28 3.12
CA ARG A 237 26.51 7.01 4.39
C ARG A 237 26.29 6.10 5.61
N ILE A 238 25.33 5.19 5.56
CA ILE A 238 25.10 4.20 6.64
C ILE A 238 26.31 3.27 6.78
N ILE A 239 26.86 2.80 5.65
CA ILE A 239 28.04 1.94 5.63
C ILE A 239 29.26 2.67 6.24
N ASP A 240 29.45 3.94 5.92
CA ASP A 240 30.56 4.73 6.43
C ASP A 240 30.42 5.02 7.92
N LEU A 241 29.21 5.37 8.40
CA LEU A 241 28.92 5.48 9.84
C LEU A 241 29.26 4.19 10.60
N ARG A 242 28.98 3.03 9.99
CA ARG A 242 29.34 1.73 10.57
C ARG A 242 30.85 1.51 10.64
N LYS A 243 31.60 1.96 9.63
CA LYS A 243 33.08 1.90 9.64
C LYS A 243 33.65 2.81 10.71
N GLU A 244 33.11 4.02 10.86
CA GLU A 244 33.53 4.98 11.88
C GLU A 244 33.32 4.43 13.29
N LEU A 245 32.14 3.88 13.55
CA LEU A 245 31.83 3.20 14.80
C LEU A 245 32.83 2.06 15.08
N ARG A 246 33.12 1.19 14.09
CA ARG A 246 34.14 0.14 14.25
C ARG A 246 35.53 0.68 14.55
N GLY A 247 35.83 1.90 14.11
CA GLY A 247 37.07 2.63 14.40
C GLY A 247 37.07 3.34 15.77
N GLY A 248 35.99 3.26 16.54
CA GLY A 248 35.86 3.92 17.85
C GLY A 248 35.63 5.43 17.78
N LYS A 249 35.13 5.94 16.64
CA LYS A 249 34.75 7.34 16.43
C LYS A 249 33.25 7.54 16.54
#